data_AF-A0A1Y1L0H5-F1
#
_entry.id   AF-A0A1Y1L0H5-F1
#
_cell.length_a   1.000
_cell.length_b   1.000
_cell.length_c   1.000
_cell.angle_alpha   90.00
_cell.angle_beta   90.00
_cell.angle_gamma   90.00
#
_symmetry.space_group_name_H-M   'P 1'
#
loop_
_entity.id
_entity.type
_entity.pdbx_description
1 polymer ?
#
loop_
_entity_poly.entity_id
_entity_poly.type
_entity_poly.pdbx_seq_one_letter_code
_entity_poly.pdbx_strand_id
1 'polypeptide(L)'
;SYLNVLLGHNYMLLLHVFGMKLRIACCSLIYRKSLRVKKTELGAWSVGEMVNLLSNDVSRCDHAANHAHNLWVCPLETIIIIYILNDRLGFVSVIGILFMISFIPLQLYMGKKNFTFRLRTAFK
;
A
#
# COMPACT_ATOMS: atom_id res chain seq x y z
N SER A 1 -12.87 18.35 -15.88
CA SER A 1 -12.30 19.31 -14.93
C SER A 1 -13.03 19.39 -13.60
N TYR A 2 -14.37 19.60 -13.53
CA TYR A 2 -15.08 19.61 -12.24
C TYR A 2 -15.45 18.22 -11.70
N LEU A 3 -15.96 17.33 -12.57
CA LEU A 3 -16.31 15.95 -12.20
C LEU A 3 -15.11 15.14 -11.68
N ASN A 4 -13.94 15.30 -12.29
CA ASN A 4 -12.72 14.63 -11.83
C ASN A 4 -12.34 15.08 -10.40
N VAL A 5 -12.44 16.38 -10.10
CA VAL A 5 -12.17 16.90 -8.76
C VAL A 5 -13.18 16.36 -7.75
N LEU A 6 -14.47 16.39 -8.08
CA LEU A 6 -15.51 15.84 -7.19
C LEU A 6 -15.30 14.34 -6.96
N LEU A 7 -15.18 13.53 -8.02
CA LEU A 7 -15.05 12.09 -7.91
C LEU A 7 -13.74 11.70 -7.24
N GLY A 8 -12.63 12.33 -7.61
CA GLY A 8 -11.31 12.07 -7.02
C GLY A 8 -11.27 12.40 -5.54
N HIS A 9 -11.80 13.57 -5.13
CA HIS A 9 -11.83 13.95 -3.72
C HIS A 9 -12.76 13.05 -2.90
N ASN A 10 -13.95 12.73 -3.42
CA ASN A 10 -14.88 11.80 -2.76
C ASN A 10 -14.27 10.40 -2.62
N TYR A 11 -13.61 9.90 -3.67
CA TYR A 11 -12.91 8.63 -3.65
C TYR A 11 -11.80 8.62 -2.59
N MET A 12 -10.96 9.66 -2.54
CA MET A 12 -9.93 9.79 -1.51
C MET A 12 -10.53 9.82 -0.10
N LEU A 13 -11.61 10.57 0.12
CA LEU A 13 -12.29 10.63 1.41
C LEU A 13 -12.80 9.24 1.83
N LEU A 14 -13.44 8.51 0.91
CA LEU A 14 -13.95 7.16 1.17
C LEU A 14 -12.83 6.18 1.53
N LEU A 15 -11.70 6.22 0.83
CA LEU A 15 -10.52 5.42 1.15
C LEU A 15 -9.98 5.75 2.54
N HIS A 16 -9.82 7.03 2.88
CA HIS A 16 -9.35 7.43 4.21
C HIS A 16 -10.30 6.99 5.31
N VAL A 17 -11.62 7.12 5.11
CA VAL A 17 -12.62 6.62 6.07
C VAL A 17 -12.54 5.10 6.21
N PHE A 18 -12.34 4.37 5.11
CA PHE A 18 -12.14 2.92 5.15
C PHE A 18 -10.86 2.55 5.93
N GLY A 19 -9.75 3.22 5.65
CA GLY A 19 -8.48 3.03 6.34
C GLY A 19 -8.57 3.30 7.85
N MET A 20 -9.23 4.39 8.24
CA MET A 20 -9.52 4.69 9.66
C MET A 20 -10.37 3.60 10.32
N LYS A 21 -11.42 3.11 9.65
CA LYS A 21 -12.24 2.00 10.17
C LYS A 21 -11.43 0.72 10.36
N LEU A 22 -10.56 0.38 9.41
CA LEU A 22 -9.65 -0.76 9.51
C LEU A 22 -8.72 -0.61 10.72
N ARG A 23 -8.11 0.56 10.92
CA ARG A 23 -7.26 0.86 12.08
C ARG A 23 -8.00 0.65 13.39
N ILE A 24 -9.19 1.22 13.53
CA ILE A 24 -10.01 1.09 14.75
C ILE A 24 -10.37 -0.38 15.00
N ALA A 25 -10.75 -1.12 13.97
CA ALA A 25 -11.07 -2.55 14.07
C ALA A 25 -9.86 -3.37 14.54
N CYS A 26 -8.68 -3.15 13.94
CA CYS A 26 -7.43 -3.83 14.33
C CYS A 26 -7.06 -3.52 15.78
N CYS A 27 -7.08 -2.24 16.18
CA CYS A 27 -6.80 -1.84 17.57
C CYS A 27 -7.77 -2.50 18.55
N SER A 28 -9.07 -2.52 18.24
CA SER A 28 -10.09 -3.16 19.06
C SER A 28 -9.88 -4.68 19.19
N LEU A 29 -9.55 -5.35 18.09
CA LEU A 29 -9.26 -6.79 18.08
C LEU A 29 -8.02 -7.14 18.92
N ILE A 30 -6.93 -6.37 18.74
CA ILE A 30 -5.69 -6.56 19.51
C ILE A 30 -5.96 -6.34 21.01
N TYR A 31 -6.66 -5.27 21.37
CA TYR A 31 -7.02 -4.98 22.76
C TYR A 31 -7.90 -6.08 23.38
N ARG A 32 -8.91 -6.57 22.64
CA ARG A 32 -9.75 -7.68 23.13
C ARG A 32 -8.94 -8.98 23.29
N LYS A 33 -7.97 -9.22 22.40
CA LYS A 33 -7.09 -10.39 22.49
C LYS A 33 -6.15 -10.28 23.68
N SER A 34 -5.55 -9.11 23.93
CA SER A 34 -4.64 -8.91 25.07
C SER A 34 -5.34 -9.11 26.41
N LEU A 35 -6.64 -8.81 26.51
CA LEU A 35 -7.43 -9.08 27.73
C LEU A 35 -7.80 -10.55 27.95
N ARG A 36 -7.76 -11.39 26.90
CA ARG A 36 -8.17 -12.81 26.96
C ARG A 36 -7.00 -13.79 27.03
N VAL A 37 -5.80 -13.36 26.65
CA VAL A 37 -4.60 -14.20 26.66
C VAL A 37 -4.08 -14.36 28.09
N LYS A 38 -3.66 -15.57 28.45
CA LYS A 38 -3.14 -15.88 29.79
C LYS A 38 -1.82 -15.14 30.03
N LYS A 39 -1.57 -14.69 31.27
CA LYS A 39 -0.36 -13.94 31.64
C LYS A 39 0.95 -14.66 31.30
N THR A 40 0.95 -15.99 31.27
CA THR A 40 2.11 -16.82 30.88
C THR A 40 2.50 -16.65 29.41
N GLU A 41 1.52 -16.46 28.52
CA GLU A 41 1.73 -16.17 27.08
C GLU A 41 1.94 -14.67 26.83
N LEU A 42 1.32 -13.82 27.65
CA LEU A 42 1.51 -12.37 27.61
C LEU A 42 2.91 -11.96 28.10
N GLY A 43 3.57 -12.77 28.93
CA GLY A 43 4.92 -12.49 29.43
C GLY A 43 5.99 -12.39 28.35
N ALA A 44 5.72 -12.91 27.15
CA ALA A 44 6.57 -12.74 25.97
C ALA A 44 6.44 -11.37 25.29
N TRP A 45 5.40 -10.58 25.63
CA TRP A 45 5.12 -9.26 25.04
C TRP A 45 4.96 -8.21 26.14
N SER A 46 5.85 -7.23 26.17
CA SER A 46 5.72 -6.08 27.06
C SER A 46 4.58 -5.15 26.62
N VAL A 47 4.03 -4.38 27.57
CA VAL A 47 3.03 -3.33 27.27
C VAL A 47 3.58 -2.32 26.25
N GLY A 48 4.88 -2.01 26.33
CA GLY A 48 5.56 -1.14 25.38
C GLY A 48 5.61 -1.69 23.96
N GLU A 49 5.88 -3.00 23.79
CA GLU A 49 5.85 -3.66 22.48
C GLU A 49 4.44 -3.68 21.89
N MET A 50 3.41 -3.89 22.71
CA MET A 50 2.02 -3.84 22.25
C MET A 50 1.61 -2.43 21.80
N VAL A 51 2.03 -1.39 22.53
CA VAL A 51 1.80 0.02 22.14
C VAL A 51 2.58 0.35 20.86
N ASN A 52 3.80 -0.14 20.71
CA ASN A 52 4.59 0.05 19.49
C ASN A 52 3.90 -0.62 18.29
N LEU A 53 3.43 -1.87 18.42
CA LEU A 53 2.66 -2.57 17.39
C LEU A 53 1.42 -1.76 16.97
N LEU A 54 0.64 -1.28 17.94
CA LEU A 54 -0.57 -0.48 17.68
C LEU A 54 -0.26 0.86 17.02
N SER A 55 0.89 1.47 17.32
CA SER A 55 1.25 2.81 16.85
C SER A 55 1.96 2.79 15.50
N ASN A 56 2.85 1.82 15.26
CA ASN A 56 3.68 1.72 14.06
C ASN A 56 3.11 0.75 13.01
N ASP A 57 2.68 -0.44 13.41
CA ASP A 57 2.28 -1.46 12.43
C ASP A 57 0.85 -1.26 11.95
N VAL A 58 -0.09 -0.97 12.85
CA VAL A 58 -1.48 -0.70 12.46
C VAL A 58 -1.59 0.56 11.60
N SER A 59 -0.80 1.60 11.89
CA SER A 59 -0.77 2.82 11.06
C SER A 59 -0.18 2.57 9.67
N ARG A 60 0.81 1.67 9.56
CA ARG A 60 1.32 1.20 8.25
C ARG A 60 0.30 0.37 7.48
N CYS A 61 -0.47 -0.49 8.15
CA CYS A 61 -1.55 -1.25 7.52
C CYS A 61 -2.65 -0.35 6.94
N ASP A 62 -3.02 0.71 7.66
CA ASP A 62 -3.95 1.75 7.17
C ASP A 62 -3.43 2.36 5.85
N HIS A 63 -2.18 2.81 5.83
CA HIS A 63 -1.57 3.37 4.62
C HIS A 63 -1.50 2.35 3.46
N ALA A 64 -1.16 1.09 3.76
CA ALA A 64 -1.15 0.03 2.75
C ALA A 64 -2.55 -0.26 2.19
N ALA A 65 -3.58 -0.25 3.03
CA ALA A 65 -4.97 -0.48 2.63
C ALA A 65 -5.48 0.60 1.66
N ASN A 66 -5.07 1.85 1.87
CA ASN A 66 -5.37 2.96 0.97
C ASN A 66 -4.80 2.75 -0.44
N HIS A 67 -3.68 2.05 -0.57
CA HIS A 67 -3.02 1.78 -1.86
C HIS A 67 -3.35 0.41 -2.46
N ALA A 68 -4.05 -0.46 -1.72
CA ALA A 68 -4.36 -1.82 -2.17
C ALA A 68 -5.16 -1.85 -3.49
N HIS A 69 -6.06 -0.89 -3.68
CA HIS A 69 -6.86 -0.79 -4.91
C HIS A 69 -6.00 -0.56 -6.16
N ASN A 70 -4.89 0.18 -6.02
CA ASN A 70 -4.01 0.48 -7.15
C ASN A 70 -3.27 -0.76 -7.66
N LEU A 71 -3.13 -1.81 -6.83
CA LEU A 71 -2.38 -3.00 -7.20
C LEU A 71 -2.98 -3.73 -8.42
N TRP A 72 -4.30 -3.67 -8.59
CA TRP A 72 -5.01 -4.31 -9.70
C TRP A 72 -5.56 -3.31 -10.72
N VAL A 73 -5.87 -2.08 -10.31
CA VAL A 73 -6.31 -1.05 -11.25
C VAL A 73 -5.19 -0.59 -12.17
N CYS A 74 -3.99 -0.33 -11.65
CA CYS A 74 -2.86 0.10 -12.48
C CYS A 74 -2.51 -0.86 -13.63
N PRO A 75 -2.44 -2.21 -13.43
CA PRO A 75 -2.16 -3.12 -14.55
C PRO A 75 -3.31 -3.16 -15.57
N LEU A 76 -4.57 -3.14 -15.13
CA LEU A 76 -5.73 -3.08 -16.04
C LEU A 76 -5.71 -1.79 -16.88
N GLU A 77 -5.50 -0.65 -16.22
CA GLU A 77 -5.37 0.65 -16.88
C GLU A 77 -4.21 0.65 -17.89
N THR A 78 -3.06 0.09 -17.52
CA THR A 78 -1.89 -0.03 -18.41
C THR A 78 -2.21 -0.83 -19.67
N ILE A 79 -2.91 -1.97 -19.54
CA ILE A 79 -3.30 -2.80 -20.70
C ILE A 79 -4.24 -2.02 -21.62
N ILE A 80 -5.22 -1.32 -21.06
CA ILE A 80 -6.18 -0.51 -21.83
C ILE A 80 -5.45 0.59 -22.59
N ILE A 81 -4.54 1.33 -21.92
CA ILE A 81 -3.77 2.40 -22.55
C ILE A 81 -2.90 1.85 -23.69
N ILE A 82 -2.20 0.73 -23.47
CA ILE A 82 -1.37 0.09 -24.50
C ILE A 82 -2.22 -0.30 -25.72
N TYR A 83 -3.40 -0.88 -25.50
CA TYR A 83 -4.31 -1.25 -26.58
C TYR A 83 -4.73 -0.04 -27.43
N ILE A 84 -5.20 1.03 -26.77
CA ILE A 84 -5.62 2.26 -27.44
C ILE A 84 -4.44 2.91 -28.18
N LEU A 85 -3.24 2.89 -27.58
CA LEU A 85 -2.05 3.50 -28.18
C LEU A 85 -1.62 2.76 -29.45
N ASN A 86 -1.68 1.42 -29.44
CA ASN A 86 -1.38 0.59 -30.60
C ASN A 86 -2.41 0.79 -31.73
N ASP A 87 -3.69 0.93 -31.40
CA ASP A 87 -4.74 1.22 -32.39
C ASP A 87 -4.52 2.56 -33.10
N ARG A 88 -4.10 3.60 -32.35
CA ARG A 88 -3.93 4.96 -32.88
C ARG A 88 -2.61 5.21 -33.60
N LEU A 89 -1.50 4.62 -33.12
CA LEU A 89 -0.14 4.93 -33.57
C LEU A 89 0.56 3.75 -34.27
N GLY A 90 -0.07 2.57 -34.30
CA GLY A 90 0.50 1.38 -34.91
C GLY A 90 1.85 0.99 -34.30
N PHE A 91 2.82 0.67 -35.15
CA PHE A 91 4.13 0.14 -34.72
C PHE A 91 4.97 1.13 -33.90
N VAL A 92 4.78 2.45 -34.06
CA VAL A 92 5.55 3.48 -33.32
C VAL A 92 5.27 3.41 -31.81
N SER A 93 4.05 3.02 -31.43
CA SER A 93 3.66 2.80 -30.03
C SER A 93 4.56 1.80 -29.30
N VAL A 94 4.98 0.74 -29.99
CA VAL A 94 5.78 -0.36 -29.41
C VAL A 94 7.14 0.15 -28.89
N ILE A 95 7.77 1.07 -29.60
CA ILE A 95 9.06 1.66 -29.19
C ILE A 95 8.89 2.45 -27.88
N GLY A 96 7.83 3.25 -27.76
CA GLY A 96 7.52 4.00 -26.55
C GLY A 96 7.19 3.11 -25.36
N ILE A 97 6.42 2.04 -25.60
CA ILE A 97 6.09 1.04 -24.57
C ILE A 97 7.36 0.34 -24.08
N LEU A 98 8.24 -0.08 -24.99
CA LEU A 98 9.51 -0.73 -24.64
C LEU A 98 10.41 0.20 -23.81
N PHE A 99 10.46 1.49 -24.18
CA PHE A 99 11.16 2.50 -23.41
C PHE A 99 10.59 2.64 -21.98
N MET A 100 9.27 2.71 -21.82
CA MET A 100 8.63 2.77 -20.50
C MET A 100 8.89 1.51 -19.67
N ILE A 101 8.82 0.32 -20.28
CA ILE A 101 9.10 -0.96 -19.60
C ILE A 101 10.54 -1.02 -19.11
N SER A 102 11.49 -0.37 -19.78
CA SER A 102 12.89 -0.32 -19.34
C SER A 102 13.09 0.36 -17.98
N PHE A 103 12.15 1.20 -17.54
CA PHE A 103 12.18 1.81 -16.19
C PHE A 103 11.73 0.86 -15.09
N ILE A 104 10.95 -0.18 -15.39
CA ILE A 104 10.48 -1.17 -14.40
C ILE A 104 11.65 -1.84 -13.67
N PRO A 105 12.67 -2.42 -14.33
CA PRO A 105 13.79 -3.04 -13.62
C PRO A 105 14.56 -2.04 -12.76
N LEU A 106 14.71 -0.79 -13.22
CA LEU A 106 15.33 0.28 -12.43
C LEU A 106 14.53 0.58 -11.15
N GLN A 107 13.21 0.76 -11.28
CA GLN A 107 12.32 0.99 -10.14
C GLN A 107 12.33 -0.19 -9.15
N LEU A 108 12.33 -1.43 -9.64
CA LEU A 108 12.41 -2.63 -8.81
C LEU A 108 13.75 -2.73 -8.07
N TYR A 109 14.87 -2.41 -8.75
CA TYR A 109 16.18 -2.38 -8.13
C TYR A 109 16.25 -1.34 -7.01
N MET A 110 15.79 -0.11 -7.27
CA MET A 110 15.71 0.94 -6.25
C MET A 110 14.80 0.55 -5.09
N GLY A 111 13.65 -0.07 -5.37
CA GLY A 111 12.74 -0.58 -4.34
C GLY A 111 13.40 -1.63 -3.44
N LYS A 112 14.12 -2.60 -4.01
CA LYS A 112 14.88 -3.61 -3.25
C LYS A 112 15.97 -2.99 -2.38
N LYS A 113 16.68 -2.00 -2.89
CA LYS A 113 17.70 -1.25 -2.11
C LYS A 113 17.06 -0.52 -0.94
N ASN A 114 15.96 0.19 -1.16
CA ASN A 114 15.23 0.89 -0.11
C ASN A 114 14.75 -0.05 1.00
N PHE A 115 14.21 -1.21 0.63
CA PHE A 115 13.84 -2.25 1.60
C PHE A 115 15.05 -2.76 2.39
N THR A 116 16.16 -3.04 1.71
CA THR A 116 17.40 -3.50 2.35
C THR A 116 17.93 -2.47 3.36
N PHE A 117 17.92 -1.18 3.01
CA PHE A 117 18.35 -0.12 3.93
C PHE A 117 17.41 -0.01 5.13
N ARG A 118 16.09 -0.08 4.92
CA ARG A 118 15.10 -0.10 6.01
C ARG A 118 15.32 -1.27 6.98
N LEU A 119 15.62 -2.47 6.46
CA LEU A 119 15.95 -3.62 7.30
C LEU A 119 17.24 -3.40 8.08
N ARG A 120 18.31 -2.89 7.44
CA ARG A 120 19.59 -2.63 8.14
C ARG A 120 19.45 -1.61 9.26
N THR A 121 18.59 -0.61 9.12
CA THR A 121 18.30 0.35 10.21
C THR A 121 17.50 -0.29 11.35
N ALA A 122 16.67 -1.31 11.08
CA ALA A 122 15.91 -1.99 12.13
C ALA A 122 16.76 -2.98 12.97
N PHE A 123 17.89 -3.46 12.42
CA PHE A 123 18.81 -4.39 13.09
C PHE A 123 20.03 -3.71 13.74
N LYS A 124 20.09 -2.38 13.72
CA LYS A 124 21.16 -1.58 14.33
C LYS A 124 20.62 -0.85 15.55
#